data_AF-A0A2Y9C134-F1
#
_entry.id   AF-A0A2Y9C134-F1
#
_cell.length_a   1.000
_cell.length_b   1.000
_cell.length_c   1.000
_cell.angle_alpha   90.00
_cell.angle_beta   90.00
_cell.angle_gamma   90.00
#
_symmetry.space_group_name_H-M   'P 1'
#
loop_
_entity.id
_entity.type
_entity.pdbx_description
1 polymer ?
#
loop_
_entity_poly.entity_id
_entity_poly.type
_entity_poly.pdbx_seq_one_letter_code
_entity_poly.pdbx_strand_id
1 'polypeptide(L)'
;MSSWPRLRSAVVARVRQRPELVVYVPLAVATAAAGALGRRPLLVVAKSALVPTLQAGAWLRGSRDPILFGATSAGWLGDVILLPRPHTQPADAERRQLRCGAIAFGLQQIGYVTLMARAGVRPRPRRVVAVLPWLGGLSVLDTVTGAGSAPDAIITAYGVLLGGMAIMAWSSPSTAMQTGGVLFLASDSMILIREKVLSATMARAATEAFVLGTYAAAQALLIRALETPGDRPGPTG
;
A
#
# COMPACT_ATOMS: atom_id res chain seq x y z
N MET A 1 9.26 3.00 38.26
CA MET A 1 8.79 1.58 38.26
C MET A 1 8.81 1.07 36.84
N SER A 2 9.58 0.02 36.55
CA SER A 2 10.01 -0.34 35.19
C SER A 2 8.85 -0.87 34.33
N SER A 3 8.56 -0.18 33.23
CA SER A 3 7.62 -0.62 32.17
C SER A 3 8.21 -1.73 31.30
N TRP A 4 9.50 -2.00 31.44
CA TRP A 4 10.29 -2.91 30.61
C TRP A 4 9.82 -4.39 30.64
N PRO A 5 9.48 -5.00 31.79
CA PRO A 5 9.00 -6.38 31.81
C PRO A 5 7.64 -6.55 31.12
N ARG A 6 6.76 -5.54 31.24
CA ARG A 6 5.42 -5.51 30.62
C ARG A 6 5.51 -5.29 29.11
N LEU A 7 6.42 -4.43 28.65
CA LEU A 7 6.71 -4.25 27.23
C LEU A 7 7.27 -5.53 26.61
N ARG A 8 8.23 -6.19 27.27
CA ARG A 8 8.79 -7.46 26.80
C ARG A 8 7.72 -8.56 26.69
N SER A 9 6.90 -8.75 27.72
CA SER A 9 5.85 -9.79 27.68
C SER A 9 4.80 -9.52 26.61
N ALA A 10 4.38 -8.26 26.44
CA ALA A 10 3.46 -7.87 25.38
C ALA A 10 4.05 -8.09 23.98
N VAL A 11 5.33 -7.75 23.77
CA VAL A 11 6.03 -7.97 22.50
C VAL A 11 6.18 -9.47 22.21
N VAL A 12 6.59 -10.28 23.19
CA VAL A 12 6.73 -11.73 23.04
C VAL A 12 5.39 -12.39 22.72
N ALA A 13 4.31 -11.98 23.40
CA ALA A 13 2.96 -12.46 23.10
C ALA A 13 2.52 -12.08 21.69
N ARG A 14 2.82 -10.83 21.25
CA ARG A 14 2.51 -10.36 19.90
C ARG A 14 3.27 -11.13 18.82
N VAL A 15 4.56 -11.40 19.06
CA VAL A 15 5.43 -12.17 18.16
C VAL A 15 4.95 -13.62 18.06
N ARG A 16 4.56 -14.25 19.17
CA ARG A 16 3.98 -15.60 19.15
C ARG A 16 2.67 -15.65 18.35
N GLN A 17 1.86 -14.60 18.43
CA GLN A 17 0.61 -14.52 17.67
C GLN A 17 0.85 -14.21 16.18
N ARG A 18 1.95 -13.54 15.83
CA ARG A 18 2.27 -13.09 14.46
C ARG A 18 3.77 -13.21 14.17
N PRO A 19 4.27 -14.44 13.95
CA PRO A 19 5.70 -14.67 13.75
C PRO A 19 6.23 -14.01 12.47
N GLU A 20 5.38 -13.79 11.46
CA GLU A 20 5.78 -13.12 10.22
C GLU A 20 6.24 -11.68 10.44
N LEU A 21 5.75 -11.00 11.49
CA LEU A 21 6.16 -9.63 11.78
C LEU A 21 7.64 -9.52 12.20
N VAL A 22 8.20 -10.60 12.73
CA VAL A 22 9.64 -10.69 13.05
C VAL A 22 10.49 -10.55 11.80
N VAL A 23 10.00 -11.04 10.65
CA VAL A 23 10.67 -10.94 9.35
C VAL A 23 10.24 -9.69 8.61
N TYR A 24 8.93 -9.38 8.63
CA TYR A 24 8.36 -8.27 7.89
C TYR A 24 8.86 -6.91 8.34
N VAL A 25 8.97 -6.66 9.64
CA VAL A 25 9.40 -5.34 10.15
C VAL A 25 10.84 -5.03 9.73
N PRO A 26 11.83 -5.94 9.91
CA PRO A 26 13.16 -5.75 9.36
C PRO A 26 13.18 -5.55 7.84
N LEU A 27 12.38 -6.31 7.08
CA LEU A 27 12.27 -6.12 5.62
C LEU A 27 11.72 -4.73 5.26
N ALA A 28 10.73 -4.24 6.00
CA ALA A 28 10.13 -2.91 5.77
C ALA A 28 11.15 -1.80 6.06
N VAL A 29 11.87 -1.90 7.18
CA VAL A 29 12.94 -0.97 7.54
C VAL A 29 14.07 -1.02 6.51
N ALA A 30 14.51 -2.21 6.12
CA ALA A 30 15.54 -2.40 5.10
C ALA A 30 15.10 -1.82 3.74
N THR A 31 13.84 -2.00 3.36
CA THR A 31 13.27 -1.45 2.12
C THR A 31 13.31 0.08 2.13
N ALA A 32 12.80 0.72 3.20
CA ALA A 32 12.80 2.17 3.33
C ALA A 32 14.22 2.76 3.40
N ALA A 33 15.11 2.14 4.18
CA ALA A 33 16.50 2.57 4.30
C ALA A 33 17.27 2.37 2.98
N ALA A 34 17.06 1.26 2.27
CA ALA A 34 17.69 1.01 0.99
C ALA A 34 17.22 1.99 -0.08
N GLY A 35 15.93 2.36 -0.09
CA GLY A 35 15.40 3.42 -0.94
C GLY A 35 16.04 4.77 -0.66
N ALA A 36 16.08 5.18 0.62
CA ALA A 36 16.67 6.45 1.05
C ALA A 36 18.17 6.55 0.73
N LEU A 37 18.91 5.45 0.90
CA LEU A 37 20.36 5.38 0.67
C LEU A 37 20.72 5.04 -0.79
N GLY A 38 19.74 4.84 -1.68
CA GLY A 38 19.98 4.44 -3.06
C GLY A 38 20.61 3.05 -3.25
N ARG A 39 20.51 2.17 -2.25
CA ARG A 39 21.06 0.81 -2.26
C ARG A 39 20.17 -0.15 -3.04
N ARG A 40 20.19 -0.02 -4.37
CA ARG A 40 19.36 -0.78 -5.32
C ARG A 40 19.27 -2.30 -5.07
N PRO A 41 20.37 -3.06 -4.90
CA PRO A 41 20.26 -4.51 -4.73
C PRO A 41 19.51 -4.87 -3.45
N LEU A 42 19.77 -4.15 -2.35
CA LEU A 42 19.06 -4.34 -1.09
C LEU A 42 17.59 -3.96 -1.22
N LEU A 43 17.28 -2.85 -1.91
CA LEU A 43 15.91 -2.42 -2.18
C LEU A 43 15.13 -3.50 -2.94
N VAL A 44 15.70 -4.04 -4.02
CA VAL A 44 15.07 -5.08 -4.85
C VAL A 44 14.76 -6.32 -3.99
N VAL A 45 15.76 -6.84 -3.28
CA VAL A 45 15.60 -8.05 -2.46
C VAL A 45 14.58 -7.84 -1.35
N ALA A 46 14.73 -6.75 -0.57
CA ALA A 46 13.87 -6.49 0.58
C ALA A 46 12.42 -6.21 0.14
N LYS A 47 12.22 -5.38 -0.89
CA LYS A 47 10.88 -5.03 -1.39
C LYS A 47 10.16 -6.23 -1.96
N SER A 48 10.84 -7.05 -2.77
CA SER A 48 10.24 -8.26 -3.36
C SER A 48 9.83 -9.31 -2.32
N ALA A 49 10.42 -9.29 -1.12
CA ALA A 49 10.10 -10.22 -0.04
C ALA A 49 8.94 -9.74 0.88
N LEU A 50 8.56 -8.46 0.85
CA LEU A 50 7.56 -7.88 1.78
C LEU A 50 6.21 -8.60 1.71
N VAL A 51 5.55 -8.54 0.55
CA VAL A 51 4.19 -9.09 0.40
C VAL A 51 4.15 -10.61 0.54
N PRO A 52 5.08 -11.40 -0.04
CA PRO A 52 5.13 -12.84 0.18
C PRO A 52 5.27 -13.22 1.66
N THR A 53 6.00 -12.43 2.46
CA THR A 53 6.10 -12.65 3.91
C THR A 53 4.75 -12.50 4.60
N LEU A 54 3.96 -11.49 4.23
CA LEU A 54 2.61 -11.30 4.77
C LEU A 54 1.64 -12.40 4.30
N GLN A 55 1.71 -12.79 3.02
CA GLN A 55 0.91 -13.89 2.48
C GLN A 55 1.21 -15.21 3.18
N ALA A 56 2.48 -15.52 3.41
CA ALA A 56 2.89 -16.70 4.17
C ALA A 56 2.34 -16.66 5.60
N GLY A 57 2.41 -15.50 6.28
CA GLY A 57 1.81 -15.30 7.60
C GLY A 57 0.29 -15.53 7.61
N ALA A 58 -0.43 -14.98 6.62
CA ALA A 58 -1.87 -15.17 6.43
C ALA A 58 -2.22 -16.65 6.24
N TRP A 59 -1.47 -17.35 5.39
CA TRP A 59 -1.65 -18.76 5.08
C TRP A 59 -1.41 -19.66 6.30
N LEU A 60 -0.33 -19.42 7.04
CA LEU A 60 0.01 -20.17 8.25
C LEU A 60 -1.04 -19.96 9.37
N ARG A 61 -1.74 -18.83 9.36
CA ARG A 61 -2.91 -18.56 10.23
C ARG A 61 -4.22 -19.17 9.72
N GLY A 62 -4.20 -19.88 8.60
CA GLY A 62 -5.37 -20.57 8.05
C GLY A 62 -6.24 -19.72 7.13
N SER A 63 -5.82 -18.51 6.74
CA SER A 63 -6.53 -17.76 5.70
C SER A 63 -6.46 -18.51 4.37
N ARG A 64 -7.60 -18.64 3.70
CA ARG A 64 -7.75 -19.30 2.39
C ARG A 64 -8.56 -18.46 1.41
N ASP A 65 -8.78 -17.17 1.69
CA ASP A 65 -9.59 -16.31 0.84
C ASP A 65 -8.85 -16.03 -0.50
N PRO A 66 -9.34 -16.55 -1.64
CA PRO A 66 -8.67 -16.41 -2.93
C PRO A 66 -8.61 -14.94 -3.39
N ILE A 67 -9.54 -14.08 -2.95
CA ILE A 67 -9.51 -12.67 -3.30
C ILE A 67 -8.38 -11.97 -2.54
N LEU A 68 -8.14 -12.32 -1.28
CA LEU A 68 -7.03 -11.75 -0.52
C LEU A 68 -5.69 -12.10 -1.16
N PHE A 69 -5.47 -13.39 -1.48
CA PHE A 69 -4.23 -13.83 -2.11
C PHE A 69 -4.08 -13.29 -3.54
N GLY A 70 -5.17 -13.24 -4.32
CA GLY A 70 -5.16 -12.67 -5.66
C GLY A 70 -4.83 -11.17 -5.65
N ALA A 71 -5.48 -10.39 -4.78
CA ALA A 71 -5.25 -8.96 -4.64
C ALA A 71 -3.81 -8.65 -4.22
N THR A 72 -3.33 -9.33 -3.17
CA THR A 72 -1.96 -9.13 -2.67
C THR A 72 -0.90 -9.58 -3.68
N SER A 73 -1.17 -10.64 -4.45
CA SER A 73 -0.27 -11.06 -5.54
C SER A 73 -0.25 -10.05 -6.68
N ALA A 74 -1.39 -9.45 -7.04
CA ALA A 74 -1.43 -8.37 -8.02
C ALA A 74 -0.64 -7.15 -7.53
N GLY A 75 -0.75 -6.79 -6.25
CA GLY A 75 0.08 -5.79 -5.60
C GLY A 75 1.57 -6.07 -5.68
N TRP A 76 1.96 -7.30 -5.35
CA TRP A 76 3.34 -7.76 -5.44
C TRP A 76 3.89 -7.72 -6.87
N LEU A 77 3.08 -8.09 -7.87
CA LEU A 77 3.45 -7.93 -9.28
C LEU A 77 3.65 -6.44 -9.63
N GLY A 78 2.78 -5.56 -9.13
CA GLY A 78 2.95 -4.11 -9.26
C GLY A 78 4.29 -3.63 -8.69
N ASP A 79 4.66 -4.11 -7.50
CA ASP A 79 5.96 -3.82 -6.89
C ASP A 79 7.13 -4.25 -7.75
N VAL A 80 7.10 -5.49 -8.27
CA VAL A 80 8.15 -6.05 -9.12
C VAL A 80 8.24 -5.28 -10.43
N ILE A 81 7.11 -4.94 -11.04
CA ILE A 81 7.05 -4.14 -12.28
C ILE A 81 7.69 -2.77 -12.07
N LEU A 82 7.42 -2.11 -10.95
CA LEU A 82 7.89 -0.74 -10.65
C LEU A 82 9.26 -0.69 -9.97
N LEU A 83 9.98 -1.80 -9.87
CA LEU A 83 11.35 -1.77 -9.35
C LEU A 83 12.22 -0.82 -10.20
N PRO A 84 13.09 0.00 -9.57
CA PRO A 84 13.93 0.95 -10.28
C PRO A 84 14.80 0.27 -11.34
N ARG A 85 14.69 0.74 -12.59
CA ARG A 85 15.51 0.29 -13.72
C ARG A 85 16.64 1.29 -14.00
N PRO A 86 17.68 0.92 -14.78
CA PRO A 86 18.76 1.84 -15.16
C PRO A 86 18.22 3.14 -15.78
N HIS A 87 18.84 4.28 -15.47
CA HIS A 87 18.38 5.65 -15.84
C HIS A 87 18.50 5.98 -17.34
N THR A 88 18.64 4.97 -18.20
CA THR A 88 18.79 5.10 -19.65
C THR A 88 17.53 4.65 -20.39
N GLN A 89 16.38 4.56 -19.72
CA GLN A 89 15.13 4.21 -20.39
C GLN A 89 14.54 5.41 -21.12
N PRO A 90 14.04 5.22 -22.35
CA PRO A 90 13.27 6.24 -23.04
C PRO A 90 11.96 6.51 -22.27
N ALA A 91 11.49 7.76 -22.29
CA ALA A 91 10.31 8.20 -21.54
C ALA A 91 9.05 7.34 -21.78
N ASP A 92 8.89 6.81 -23.00
CA ASP A 92 7.78 5.91 -23.35
C ASP A 92 7.83 4.58 -22.59
N ALA A 93 9.03 4.04 -22.36
CA ALA A 93 9.21 2.80 -21.62
C ALA A 93 8.89 2.98 -20.13
N GLU A 94 9.29 4.11 -19.55
CA GLU A 94 8.96 4.51 -18.18
C GLU A 94 7.45 4.69 -18.02
N ARG A 95 6.81 5.40 -18.97
CA ARG A 95 5.35 5.57 -18.97
C ARG A 95 4.60 4.25 -19.10
N ARG A 96 5.08 3.33 -19.95
CA ARG A 96 4.50 1.99 -20.08
C ARG A 96 4.67 1.17 -18.79
N GLN A 97 5.83 1.25 -18.15
CA GLN A 97 6.09 0.60 -16.87
C GLN A 97 5.13 1.12 -15.78
N LEU A 98 4.92 2.44 -15.71
CA LEU A 98 3.97 3.06 -14.79
C LEU A 98 2.54 2.58 -15.02
N ARG A 99 2.09 2.51 -16.29
CA ARG A 99 0.77 1.97 -16.65
C ARG A 99 0.60 0.51 -16.24
N CYS A 100 1.62 -0.33 -16.49
CA CYS A 100 1.58 -1.73 -16.07
C CYS A 100 1.50 -1.87 -14.53
N GLY A 101 2.26 -1.05 -13.79
CA GLY A 101 2.17 -0.99 -12.33
C GLY A 101 0.79 -0.55 -11.85
N ALA A 102 0.23 0.51 -12.44
CA ALA A 102 -1.10 1.03 -12.13
C ALA A 102 -2.22 0.00 -12.37
N ILE A 103 -2.11 -0.81 -13.44
CA ILE A 103 -3.05 -1.91 -13.69
C ILE A 103 -2.95 -2.97 -12.59
N ALA A 104 -1.73 -3.40 -12.24
CA ALA A 104 -1.51 -4.42 -11.21
C ALA A 104 -2.01 -3.97 -9.84
N PHE A 105 -1.73 -2.72 -9.45
CA PHE A 105 -2.30 -2.15 -8.23
C PHE A 105 -3.80 -1.90 -8.33
N GLY A 106 -4.33 -1.55 -9.50
CA GLY A 106 -5.78 -1.43 -9.72
C GLY A 106 -6.52 -2.74 -9.39
N LEU A 107 -5.97 -3.88 -9.81
CA LEU A 107 -6.48 -5.20 -9.45
C LEU A 107 -6.41 -5.46 -7.93
N GLN A 108 -5.32 -5.03 -7.27
CA GLN A 108 -5.24 -5.07 -5.81
C GLN A 108 -6.37 -4.24 -5.17
N GLN A 109 -6.60 -3.01 -5.62
CA GLN A 109 -7.64 -2.14 -5.06
C GLN A 109 -9.03 -2.73 -5.24
N ILE A 110 -9.33 -3.32 -6.40
CA ILE A 110 -10.60 -4.03 -6.64
C ILE A 110 -10.77 -5.16 -5.63
N GLY A 111 -9.73 -5.96 -5.38
CA GLY A 111 -9.79 -7.04 -4.40
C GLY A 111 -10.00 -6.54 -2.98
N TYR A 112 -9.30 -5.47 -2.56
CA TYR A 112 -9.49 -4.86 -1.24
C TYR A 112 -10.89 -4.26 -1.07
N VAL A 113 -11.40 -3.53 -2.06
CA VAL A 113 -12.78 -3.02 -2.05
C VAL A 113 -13.79 -4.15 -1.97
N THR A 114 -13.58 -5.25 -2.72
CA THR A 114 -14.46 -6.43 -2.70
C THR A 114 -14.48 -7.08 -1.33
N LEU A 115 -13.32 -7.27 -0.69
CA LEU A 115 -13.23 -7.85 0.65
C LEU A 115 -13.89 -6.96 1.71
N MET A 116 -13.68 -5.64 1.63
CA MET A 116 -14.34 -4.68 2.53
C MET A 116 -15.87 -4.68 2.35
N ALA A 117 -16.34 -4.72 1.09
CA ALA A 117 -17.76 -4.81 0.79
C ALA A 117 -18.38 -6.12 1.30
N ARG A 118 -17.67 -7.26 1.16
CA ARG A 118 -18.06 -8.56 1.74
C ARG A 118 -18.11 -8.52 3.26
N ALA A 119 -17.26 -7.72 3.89
CA ALA A 119 -17.28 -7.46 5.34
C ALA A 119 -18.36 -6.44 5.77
N GLY A 120 -19.24 -6.01 4.86
CA GLY A 120 -20.34 -5.09 5.16
C GLY A 120 -19.92 -3.62 5.28
N VAL A 121 -18.67 -3.28 4.95
CA VAL A 121 -18.23 -1.88 4.94
C VAL A 121 -18.93 -1.15 3.81
N ARG A 122 -19.50 0.03 4.11
CA ARG A 122 -20.18 0.89 3.15
C ARG A 122 -19.49 2.25 3.10
N PRO A 123 -19.39 2.89 1.91
CA PRO A 123 -18.80 4.21 1.80
C PRO A 123 -19.69 5.24 2.50
N ARG A 124 -19.08 6.07 3.36
CA ARG A 124 -19.81 7.17 4.03
C ARG A 124 -19.69 8.45 3.22
N PRO A 125 -20.78 9.20 2.95
CA PRO A 125 -20.73 10.43 2.14
C PRO A 125 -19.71 11.46 2.65
N ARG A 126 -19.60 11.63 3.97
CA ARG A 126 -18.60 12.51 4.60
C ARG A 126 -17.16 12.15 4.22
N ARG A 127 -16.85 10.86 4.03
CA ARG A 127 -15.52 10.39 3.64
C ARG A 127 -15.27 10.58 2.14
N VAL A 128 -16.30 10.42 1.32
CA VAL A 128 -16.23 10.74 -0.13
C VAL A 128 -15.85 12.20 -0.31
N VAL A 129 -16.57 13.11 0.34
CA VAL A 129 -16.31 14.56 0.26
C VAL A 129 -14.89 14.90 0.72
N ALA A 130 -14.35 14.22 1.73
CA ALA A 130 -13.00 14.44 2.21
C ALA A 130 -11.90 13.98 1.23
N VAL A 131 -12.16 12.94 0.42
CA VAL A 131 -11.18 12.36 -0.52
C VAL A 131 -11.22 13.05 -1.89
N LEU A 132 -12.38 13.59 -2.29
CA LEU A 132 -12.57 14.25 -3.59
C LEU A 132 -11.54 15.36 -3.89
N PRO A 133 -11.26 16.32 -2.99
CA PRO A 133 -10.24 17.36 -3.25
C PRO A 133 -8.85 16.79 -3.51
N TRP A 134 -8.51 15.68 -2.84
CA TRP A 134 -7.22 15.02 -3.00
C TRP A 134 -7.10 14.39 -4.39
N LEU A 135 -8.13 13.66 -4.84
CA LEU A 135 -8.17 13.10 -6.19
C LEU A 135 -8.16 14.19 -7.27
N GLY A 136 -8.89 15.28 -7.04
CA GLY A 136 -8.87 16.45 -7.93
C GLY A 136 -7.47 17.06 -8.05
N GLY A 137 -6.80 17.26 -6.92
CA GLY A 137 -5.42 17.78 -6.88
C GLY A 137 -4.42 16.87 -7.61
N LEU A 138 -4.52 15.55 -7.43
CA LEU A 138 -3.68 14.58 -8.15
C LEU A 138 -3.95 14.59 -9.66
N SER A 139 -5.20 14.73 -10.07
CA SER A 139 -5.56 14.78 -11.50
C SER A 139 -5.02 16.04 -12.16
N VAL A 140 -5.12 17.20 -11.50
CA VAL A 140 -4.51 18.45 -11.97
C VAL A 140 -2.99 18.34 -12.01
N LEU A 141 -2.38 17.67 -11.04
CA LEU A 141 -0.93 17.47 -11.06
C LEU A 141 -0.50 16.58 -12.24
N ASP A 142 -1.23 15.49 -12.53
CA ASP A 142 -0.95 14.61 -13.67
C ASP A 142 -1.06 15.36 -15.00
N THR A 143 -2.06 16.24 -15.17
CA THR A 143 -2.18 17.05 -16.39
C THR A 143 -1.05 18.07 -16.56
N VAL A 144 -0.65 18.73 -15.48
CA VAL A 144 0.42 19.75 -15.52
C VAL A 144 1.79 19.11 -15.72
N THR A 145 1.99 17.90 -15.19
CA THR A 145 3.31 17.24 -15.22
C THR A 145 3.49 16.26 -16.38
N GLY A 146 2.38 15.78 -16.95
CA GLY A 146 2.36 14.87 -18.09
C GLY A 146 2.79 15.52 -19.40
N ALA A 147 3.19 14.70 -20.37
CA ALA A 147 3.60 15.14 -21.70
C ALA A 147 2.43 15.56 -22.61
N GLY A 148 1.18 15.50 -22.14
CA GLY A 148 -0.02 15.75 -22.93
C GLY A 148 -0.97 16.72 -22.24
N SER A 149 -1.92 17.26 -23.00
CA SER A 149 -2.95 18.19 -22.52
C SER A 149 -4.06 17.54 -21.69
N ALA A 150 -4.03 16.21 -21.54
CA ALA A 150 -5.01 15.42 -20.80
C ALA A 150 -4.31 14.40 -19.89
N PRO A 151 -4.93 14.05 -18.74
CA PRO A 151 -4.35 13.10 -17.81
C PRO A 151 -4.40 11.69 -18.39
N ASP A 152 -3.49 10.81 -17.94
CA ASP A 152 -3.45 9.43 -18.43
C ASP A 152 -4.72 8.69 -17.99
N ALA A 153 -5.46 8.12 -18.93
CA ALA A 153 -6.70 7.40 -18.59
C ALA A 153 -6.47 6.23 -17.63
N ILE A 154 -5.34 5.51 -17.75
CA ILE A 154 -5.01 4.37 -16.89
C ILE A 154 -4.63 4.85 -15.49
N ILE A 155 -3.81 5.89 -15.39
CA ILE A 155 -3.41 6.46 -14.09
C ILE A 155 -4.61 7.12 -13.39
N THR A 156 -5.47 7.80 -14.16
CA THR A 156 -6.72 8.39 -13.65
C THR A 156 -7.67 7.31 -13.13
N ALA A 157 -7.90 6.25 -13.91
CA ALA A 157 -8.72 5.12 -13.49
C ALA A 157 -8.15 4.46 -12.23
N TYR A 158 -6.83 4.30 -12.17
CA TYR A 158 -6.14 3.83 -10.97
C TYR A 158 -6.37 4.75 -9.76
N GLY A 159 -6.22 6.07 -9.92
CA GLY A 159 -6.46 7.06 -8.88
C GLY A 159 -7.88 7.02 -8.33
N VAL A 160 -8.88 6.83 -9.20
CA VAL A 160 -10.29 6.63 -8.78
C VAL A 160 -10.44 5.35 -7.95
N LEU A 161 -9.85 4.23 -8.38
CA LEU A 161 -9.89 2.97 -7.62
C LEU A 161 -9.20 3.11 -6.26
N LEU A 162 -8.04 3.76 -6.22
CA LEU A 162 -7.29 4.04 -5.00
C LEU A 162 -8.11 4.91 -4.04
N GLY A 163 -8.76 5.97 -4.56
CA GLY A 163 -9.68 6.81 -3.79
C GLY A 163 -10.87 6.04 -3.24
N GLY A 164 -11.49 5.18 -4.06
CA GLY A 164 -12.58 4.30 -3.64
C GLY A 164 -12.17 3.34 -2.53
N MET A 165 -11.00 2.73 -2.65
CA MET A 165 -10.43 1.88 -1.60
C MET A 165 -10.19 2.68 -0.31
N ALA A 166 -9.57 3.85 -0.38
CA ALA A 166 -9.32 4.70 0.78
C ALA A 166 -10.62 5.15 1.47
N ILE A 167 -11.66 5.50 0.72
CA ILE A 167 -12.99 5.86 1.25
C ILE A 167 -13.61 4.67 2.00
N MET A 168 -13.57 3.48 1.41
CA MET A 168 -14.08 2.25 2.03
C MET A 168 -13.31 1.95 3.31
N ALA A 169 -11.98 1.94 3.23
CA ALA A 169 -11.10 1.66 4.35
C ALA A 169 -11.31 2.65 5.51
N TRP A 170 -11.46 3.94 5.21
CA TRP A 170 -11.74 4.98 6.21
C TRP A 170 -13.17 4.92 6.79
N SER A 171 -14.08 4.27 6.08
CA SER A 171 -15.45 4.04 6.55
C SER A 171 -15.58 2.79 7.45
N SER A 172 -14.56 1.93 7.48
CA SER A 172 -14.50 0.72 8.30
C SER A 172 -14.43 1.02 9.80
N PRO A 173 -15.03 0.19 10.67
CA PRO A 173 -14.82 0.28 12.12
C PRO A 173 -13.38 -0.10 12.55
N SER A 174 -12.63 -0.82 11.71
CA SER A 174 -11.26 -1.24 12.03
C SER A 174 -10.27 -0.08 11.89
N THR A 175 -9.65 0.34 13.00
CA THR A 175 -8.58 1.35 12.98
C THR A 175 -7.43 0.94 12.07
N ALA A 176 -7.09 -0.35 12.03
CA ALA A 176 -6.05 -0.87 11.14
C ALA A 176 -6.41 -0.62 9.67
N MET A 177 -7.67 -0.86 9.30
CA MET A 177 -8.14 -0.63 7.94
C MET A 177 -8.14 0.85 7.60
N GLN A 178 -8.64 1.71 8.50
CA GLN A 178 -8.64 3.17 8.31
C GLN A 178 -7.22 3.71 8.10
N THR A 179 -6.30 3.39 9.02
CA THR A 179 -4.91 3.84 8.93
C THR A 179 -4.22 3.25 7.70
N GLY A 180 -4.46 1.98 7.40
CA GLY A 180 -3.90 1.32 6.22
C GLY A 180 -4.32 1.98 4.91
N GLY A 181 -5.61 2.29 4.75
CA GLY A 181 -6.13 2.97 3.56
C GLY A 181 -5.55 4.37 3.36
N VAL A 182 -5.43 5.16 4.44
CA VAL A 182 -4.84 6.50 4.39
C VAL A 182 -3.35 6.44 4.05
N LEU A 183 -2.59 5.51 4.65
CA LEU A 183 -1.17 5.34 4.35
C LEU A 183 -0.94 4.88 2.90
N PHE A 184 -1.80 4.01 2.37
CA PHE A 184 -1.71 3.58 0.98
C PHE A 184 -1.93 4.75 0.02
N LEU A 185 -3.00 5.54 0.26
CA LEU A 185 -3.29 6.73 -0.53
C LEU A 185 -2.13 7.74 -0.47
N ALA A 186 -1.57 7.96 0.72
CA ALA A 186 -0.44 8.87 0.90
C ALA A 186 0.83 8.41 0.17
N SER A 187 1.17 7.12 0.26
CA SER A 187 2.29 6.51 -0.46
C SER A 187 2.19 6.76 -1.96
N ASP A 188 1.07 6.37 -2.56
CA ASP A 188 0.90 6.39 -4.01
C ASP A 188 0.73 7.81 -4.56
N SER A 189 0.08 8.69 -3.80
CA SER A 189 0.06 10.13 -4.11
C SER A 189 1.48 10.68 -4.18
N MET A 190 2.34 10.29 -3.25
CA MET A 190 3.72 10.77 -3.21
C MET A 190 4.58 10.20 -4.36
N ILE A 191 4.26 9.00 -4.88
CA ILE A 191 4.90 8.47 -6.09
C ILE A 191 4.67 9.41 -7.29
N LEU A 192 3.45 9.93 -7.45
CA LEU A 192 3.10 10.86 -8.53
C LEU A 192 3.76 12.25 -8.34
N ILE A 193 3.95 12.70 -7.10
CA ILE A 193 4.55 14.02 -6.79
C ILE A 193 6.08 14.01 -6.89
N ARG A 194 6.71 12.88 -6.53
CA ARG A 194 8.16 12.70 -6.38
C ARG A 194 9.00 13.12 -7.58
N GLU A 195 8.49 12.93 -8.80
CA GLU A 195 9.28 13.01 -10.02
C GLU A 195 9.71 14.43 -10.40
N LYS A 196 9.08 15.47 -9.84
CA LYS A 196 9.21 16.86 -10.35
C LYS A 196 9.57 17.92 -9.30
N VAL A 197 9.40 17.65 -8.01
CA VAL A 197 9.44 18.70 -6.96
C VAL A 197 10.76 18.73 -6.17
N LEU A 198 11.56 17.67 -6.19
CA LEU A 198 12.68 17.51 -5.25
C LEU A 198 14.03 17.42 -5.97
N SER A 199 14.73 18.55 -6.05
CA SER A 199 16.08 18.65 -6.61
C SER A 199 17.18 18.28 -5.59
N ALA A 200 16.91 18.41 -4.30
CA ALA A 200 17.88 18.13 -3.23
C ALA A 200 17.95 16.63 -2.88
N THR A 201 19.16 16.08 -2.78
CA THR A 201 19.42 14.66 -2.47
C THR A 201 18.77 14.21 -1.16
N MET A 202 18.78 15.06 -0.13
CA MET A 202 18.16 14.75 1.17
C MET A 202 16.63 14.68 1.07
N ALA A 203 16.01 15.58 0.29
CA ALA A 203 14.57 15.56 0.10
C ALA A 203 14.13 14.32 -0.68
N ARG A 204 14.91 13.92 -1.71
CA ARG A 204 14.69 12.66 -2.42
C ARG A 204 14.78 11.46 -1.49
N ALA A 205 15.80 11.39 -0.64
CA ALA A 205 15.97 10.29 0.32
C ALA A 205 14.80 10.20 1.32
N ALA A 206 14.36 11.33 1.87
CA ALA A 206 13.22 11.39 2.79
C ALA A 206 11.92 10.95 2.10
N THR A 207 11.70 11.36 0.85
CA THR A 207 10.53 10.94 0.07
C THR A 207 10.54 9.45 -0.24
N GLU A 208 11.69 8.87 -0.61
CA GLU A 208 11.82 7.41 -0.80
C GLU A 208 11.50 6.65 0.50
N ALA A 209 12.05 7.09 1.62
CA ALA A 209 11.75 6.51 2.93
C ALA A 209 10.25 6.62 3.28
N PHE A 210 9.65 7.77 3.01
CA PHE A 210 8.23 8.01 3.26
C PHE A 210 7.35 7.09 2.43
N VAL A 211 7.54 7.06 1.10
CA VAL A 211 6.77 6.21 0.17
C VAL A 211 6.88 4.75 0.60
N LEU A 212 8.10 4.24 0.74
CA LEU A 212 8.33 2.82 1.04
C LEU A 212 7.87 2.44 2.45
N GLY A 213 8.07 3.32 3.43
CA GLY A 213 7.63 3.09 4.81
C GLY A 213 6.11 3.11 4.96
N THR A 214 5.45 4.10 4.38
CA THR A 214 3.97 4.20 4.40
C THR A 214 3.32 3.07 3.61
N TYR A 215 3.89 2.68 2.46
CA TYR A 215 3.48 1.51 1.70
C TYR A 215 3.56 0.22 2.53
N ALA A 216 4.72 -0.06 3.14
CA ALA A 216 4.93 -1.28 3.92
C ALA A 216 3.99 -1.31 5.15
N ALA A 217 3.79 -0.18 5.83
CA ALA A 217 2.84 -0.11 6.92
C ALA A 217 1.39 -0.34 6.42
N ALA A 218 1.02 0.24 5.29
CA ALA A 218 -0.31 0.07 4.69
C ALA A 218 -0.60 -1.39 4.35
N GLN A 219 0.32 -2.09 3.68
CA GLN A 219 0.15 -3.50 3.33
C GLN A 219 -0.05 -4.37 4.58
N ALA A 220 0.80 -4.21 5.61
CA ALA A 220 0.67 -4.97 6.84
C ALA A 220 -0.66 -4.72 7.57
N LEU A 221 -1.14 -3.47 7.57
CA LEU A 221 -2.40 -3.11 8.24
C LEU A 221 -3.63 -3.60 7.47
N LEU A 222 -3.66 -3.42 6.15
CA LEU A 222 -4.78 -3.82 5.30
C LEU A 222 -4.89 -5.33 5.20
N ILE A 223 -3.81 -6.04 4.89
CA ILE A 223 -3.82 -7.51 4.77
C ILE A 223 -4.28 -8.13 6.09
N ARG A 224 -3.72 -7.67 7.22
CA ARG A 224 -4.16 -8.10 8.55
C ARG A 224 -5.64 -7.87 8.82
N ALA A 225 -6.15 -6.69 8.47
CA ALA A 225 -7.54 -6.35 8.71
C ALA A 225 -8.50 -7.16 7.82
N LEU A 226 -8.05 -7.55 6.63
CA LEU A 226 -8.84 -8.30 5.65
C LEU A 226 -8.73 -9.83 5.82
N GLU A 227 -7.65 -10.32 6.44
CA GLU A 227 -7.49 -11.72 6.87
C GLU A 227 -8.56 -12.16 7.86
N THR A 228 -9.04 -11.22 8.69
CA THR A 228 -9.94 -11.52 9.80
C THR A 228 -11.34 -11.11 9.34
N PRO A 229 -12.24 -12.03 8.96
CA PRO A 229 -13.65 -11.70 8.91
C PRO A 229 -14.00 -11.25 10.33
N GLY A 230 -14.32 -9.97 10.51
CA GLY A 230 -14.76 -9.46 11.81
C GLY A 230 -15.86 -10.36 12.36
N ASP A 231 -15.87 -10.56 13.68
CA ASP A 231 -16.90 -11.27 14.44
C ASP A 231 -18.24 -11.19 13.71
N ARG A 232 -18.62 -12.31 13.06
CA ARG A 232 -19.92 -12.41 12.41
C ARG A 232 -20.93 -12.44 13.54
N PRO A 233 -21.86 -11.47 13.68
CA PRO A 233 -23.07 -11.79 14.40
C PRO A 233 -23.69 -12.97 13.66
N GLY A 234 -23.86 -14.09 14.35
CA GLY A 234 -24.60 -15.22 13.82
C GLY A 234 -25.99 -14.76 13.37
N PRO A 235 -26.65 -15.49 12.45
CA PRO A 235 -28.03 -15.19 12.11
C PRO A 235 -28.85 -15.25 13.41
N THR A 236 -29.44 -14.12 13.79
CA THR A 236 -30.53 -14.10 14.75
C THR A 236 -31.67 -14.87 14.08
N GLY A 237 -31.86 -16.11 14.53
CA GLY A 237 -33.09 -16.86 14.26
C GLY A 237 -34.29 -16.24 14.95
#